data_AF-A0A3S2ACX3-F1
#
_entry.id   AF-A0A3S2ACX3-F1
#
_cell.length_a   1.000
_cell.length_b   1.000
_cell.length_c   1.000
_cell.angle_alpha   90.00
_cell.angle_beta   90.00
_cell.angle_gamma   90.00
#
_symmetry.space_group_name_H-M   'P 1'
#
loop_
_entity.id
_entity.type
_entity.pdbx_description
1 polymer ?
#
loop_
_entity_poly.entity_id
_entity_poly.type
_entity_poly.pdbx_seq_one_letter_code
_entity_poly.pdbx_strand_id
1 'polypeptide(L)'
;YLAQGGDLGASVSTCLAHAHPGSLAGVHLNFIPGSFSPPHDASPDGDLTPEERTFLERKAGWADLHGAYAHIQATRPQTLAYGLTDSPVGLAAWMIEKFRDWSDCDGELANAAFSRDDMLANISLYWFTRTVASSMRLYWETRARPLAFASGTAINVPLAVALFPKELPMPPRSWVERVFKDIRQWTAMPRGGHFAALEQPALLAQDLTAFAGGLDF
;
A
#
# COMPACT_ATOMS: atom_id res chain seq x y z
N TYR A 1 15.52 1.99 14.42
CA TYR A 1 14.07 2.01 14.71
C TYR A 1 13.36 1.03 13.76
N LEU A 2 12.06 0.79 13.93
CA LEU A 2 11.24 0.01 12.99
C LEU A 2 10.43 0.95 12.10
N ALA A 3 10.27 0.60 10.83
CA ALA A 3 9.35 1.27 9.91
C ALA A 3 8.15 0.35 9.62
N GLN A 4 6.94 0.86 9.82
CA GLN A 4 5.71 0.14 9.52
C GLN A 4 4.90 0.93 8.50
N GLY A 5 4.28 0.26 7.53
CA GLY A 5 3.34 0.94 6.64
C GLY A 5 2.52 0.05 5.73
N GLY A 6 1.34 0.56 5.37
CA GLY A 6 0.54 0.14 4.22
C GLY A 6 0.51 1.25 3.16
N ASP A 7 -0.13 1.00 2.02
CA ASP A 7 -0.30 1.97 0.92
C ASP A 7 1.00 2.76 0.58
N LEU A 8 0.92 4.09 0.40
CA LEU A 8 2.09 4.95 0.17
C LEU A 8 3.08 4.93 1.34
N GLY A 9 2.64 4.63 2.56
CA GLY A 9 3.51 4.41 3.72
C GLY A 9 4.41 3.18 3.56
N ALA A 10 3.94 2.14 2.87
CA ALA A 10 4.77 0.98 2.52
C ALA A 10 5.85 1.35 1.49
N SER A 11 5.55 2.26 0.55
CA SER A 11 6.55 2.81 -0.38
C SER A 11 7.62 3.57 0.38
N VAL A 12 7.23 4.43 1.31
CA VAL A 12 8.17 5.19 2.16
C VAL A 12 9.03 4.24 2.99
N SER A 13 8.43 3.26 3.66
CA SER A 13 9.17 2.26 4.46
C SER A 13 10.15 1.45 3.62
N THR A 14 9.77 1.09 2.39
CA THR A 14 10.66 0.39 1.46
C THR A 14 11.80 1.29 0.97
N CYS A 15 11.52 2.56 0.66
CA CYS A 15 12.56 3.54 0.33
C CYS A 15 13.54 3.73 1.48
N LEU A 16 13.06 3.80 2.73
CA LEU A 16 13.92 3.89 3.91
C LEU A 16 14.80 2.64 4.05
N ALA A 17 14.25 1.44 3.84
CA ALA A 17 15.02 0.19 3.86
C ALA A 17 16.12 0.16 2.79
N HIS A 18 15.82 0.70 1.61
CA HIS A 18 16.78 0.74 0.52
C HIS A 18 17.86 1.80 0.72
N ALA A 19 17.50 3.02 1.12
CA ALA A 19 18.41 4.15 1.22
C ALA A 19 19.17 4.22 2.55
N HIS A 20 18.57 3.74 3.64
CA HIS A 20 19.10 3.87 5.00
C HIS A 20 19.04 2.56 5.80
N PRO A 21 19.57 1.44 5.26
CA PRO A 21 19.44 0.13 5.90
C PRO A 21 20.03 0.08 7.31
N GLY A 22 21.14 0.79 7.57
CA GLY A 22 21.77 0.82 8.89
C GLY A 22 20.99 1.56 9.98
N SER A 23 19.91 2.27 9.64
CA SER A 23 19.05 2.95 10.62
C SER A 23 17.83 2.13 11.02
N LEU A 24 17.55 1.04 10.30
CA LEU A 24 16.36 0.22 10.47
C LEU A 24 16.71 -1.12 11.07
N ALA A 25 16.05 -1.45 12.17
CA ALA A 25 16.10 -2.79 12.74
C ALA A 25 15.21 -3.78 11.97
N GLY A 26 14.21 -3.26 11.24
CA GLY A 26 13.27 -4.06 10.49
C GLY A 26 12.18 -3.20 9.85
N VAL A 27 11.49 -3.78 8.88
CA VAL A 27 10.33 -3.22 8.21
C VAL A 27 9.15 -4.17 8.33
N HIS A 28 7.99 -3.63 8.70
CA HIS A 28 6.72 -4.38 8.74
C HIS A 28 5.74 -3.76 7.75
N LEU A 29 5.30 -4.53 6.76
CA LEU A 29 4.39 -4.05 5.73
C LEU A 29 3.06 -4.79 5.82
N ASN A 30 1.95 -4.05 5.71
CA ASN A 30 0.63 -4.65 5.48
C ASN A 30 0.14 -4.48 4.04
N PHE A 31 1.00 -3.94 3.17
CA PHE A 31 0.79 -3.81 1.73
C PHE A 31 2.16 -3.76 1.03
N ILE A 32 2.32 -4.42 -0.11
CA ILE A 32 3.45 -4.19 -1.00
C ILE A 32 3.01 -3.20 -2.08
N PRO A 33 3.67 -2.03 -2.21
CA PRO A 33 3.23 -0.99 -3.13
C PRO A 33 3.02 -1.49 -4.55
N GLY A 34 1.94 -1.07 -5.20
CA GLY A 34 1.73 -1.34 -6.63
C GLY A 34 2.87 -0.81 -7.52
N SER A 35 3.66 0.17 -7.06
CA SER A 35 4.86 0.64 -7.77
C SER A 35 6.11 -0.21 -7.54
N PHE A 36 6.09 -1.19 -6.63
CA PHE A 36 7.22 -2.08 -6.36
C PHE A 36 7.52 -2.95 -7.59
N SER A 37 8.66 -2.68 -8.23
CA SER A 37 9.08 -3.30 -9.48
C SER A 37 10.50 -3.86 -9.35
N PRO A 38 10.66 -5.12 -8.92
CA PRO A 38 11.94 -5.81 -8.91
C PRO A 38 12.43 -6.09 -10.35
N PRO A 39 13.75 -6.37 -10.53
CA PRO A 39 14.29 -6.81 -11.80
C PRO A 39 13.67 -8.15 -12.23
N HIS A 40 13.22 -8.21 -13.49
CA HIS A 40 12.71 -9.42 -14.14
C HIS A 40 12.85 -9.28 -15.65
N ASP A 41 12.94 -10.40 -16.36
CA ASP A 41 12.82 -10.43 -17.81
C ASP A 41 11.34 -10.51 -18.20
N ALA A 42 10.85 -9.46 -18.86
CA ALA A 42 9.47 -9.37 -19.32
C ALA A 42 9.23 -10.05 -20.69
N SER A 43 10.25 -10.70 -21.27
CA SER A 43 10.12 -11.45 -22.51
C SER A 43 9.16 -12.66 -22.34
N PRO A 44 8.58 -13.21 -23.44
CA PRO A 44 7.73 -14.40 -23.37
C PRO A 44 8.42 -15.59 -22.68
N ASP A 45 9.73 -15.73 -22.89
CA ASP A 45 10.61 -16.76 -22.31
C ASP A 45 11.34 -16.27 -21.04
N GLY A 46 10.83 -15.19 -20.44
CA GLY A 46 11.43 -14.55 -19.28
C GLY A 46 11.35 -15.37 -18.00
N ASP A 47 11.88 -14.80 -16.92
CA ASP A 47 12.11 -15.49 -15.65
C ASP A 47 10.93 -15.41 -14.67
N LEU A 48 9.73 -15.07 -15.16
CA LEU A 48 8.52 -14.97 -14.36
C LEU A 48 7.95 -16.36 -14.06
N THR A 49 7.76 -16.66 -12.78
CA THR A 49 6.99 -17.82 -12.33
C THR A 49 5.51 -17.67 -12.72
N PRO A 50 4.73 -18.77 -12.79
CA PRO A 50 3.29 -18.69 -13.06
C PRO A 50 2.54 -17.78 -12.08
N GLU A 51 2.87 -17.82 -10.79
CA GLU A 51 2.26 -16.98 -9.76
C GLU A 51 2.57 -15.49 -9.95
N GLU A 52 3.80 -15.16 -10.33
CA GLU A 52 4.20 -13.78 -10.64
C GLU A 52 3.48 -13.26 -11.88
N ARG A 53 3.32 -14.09 -12.93
CA ARG A 53 2.56 -13.74 -14.13
C ARG A 53 1.10 -13.46 -13.80
N THR A 54 0.45 -14.35 -13.05
CA THR A 54 -0.93 -14.15 -12.58
C THR A 54 -1.07 -12.90 -11.72
N PHE A 55 -0.10 -12.60 -10.86
CA PHE A 55 -0.09 -11.35 -10.10
C PHE A 55 -0.03 -10.12 -11.01
N LEU A 56 0.87 -10.11 -11.99
CA LEU A 56 1.00 -8.98 -12.92
C LEU A 56 -0.27 -8.76 -13.75
N GLU A 57 -0.92 -9.83 -14.20
CA GLU A 57 -2.23 -9.76 -14.87
C GLU A 57 -3.32 -9.20 -13.95
N ARG A 58 -3.43 -9.69 -12.71
CA ARG A 58 -4.39 -9.18 -11.72
C ARG A 58 -4.16 -7.71 -11.39
N LYS A 59 -2.89 -7.33 -11.22
CA LYS A 59 -2.48 -5.94 -10.97
C LYS A 59 -2.85 -5.04 -12.15
N ALA A 60 -2.61 -5.48 -13.38
CA ALA A 60 -2.99 -4.72 -14.59
C ALA A 60 -4.51 -4.56 -14.70
N GLY A 61 -5.28 -5.64 -14.50
CA GLY A 61 -6.74 -5.58 -14.53
C GLY A 61 -7.32 -4.67 -13.43
N TRP A 62 -6.76 -4.71 -12.23
CA TRP A 62 -7.15 -3.79 -11.15
C TRP A 62 -6.82 -2.33 -11.49
N ALA A 63 -5.64 -2.07 -12.08
CA ALA A 63 -5.23 -0.72 -12.46
C ALA A 63 -6.12 -0.14 -13.57
N ASP A 64 -6.54 -0.98 -14.52
CA ASP A 64 -7.49 -0.59 -15.58
C ASP A 64 -8.85 -0.20 -15.00
N LEU A 65 -9.41 -1.05 -14.12
CA LEU A 65 -10.75 -0.85 -13.57
C LEU A 65 -10.82 0.21 -12.47
N HIS A 66 -9.83 0.25 -11.56
CA HIS A 66 -9.87 1.05 -10.33
C HIS A 66 -8.81 2.16 -10.29
N GLY A 67 -7.83 2.16 -11.19
CA GLY A 67 -6.67 3.05 -11.15
C GLY A 67 -6.91 4.49 -11.61
N ALA A 68 -8.11 4.83 -12.07
CA ALA A 68 -8.45 6.17 -12.57
C ALA A 68 -8.15 7.28 -11.56
N TYR A 69 -8.46 7.06 -10.28
CA TYR A 69 -8.20 8.00 -9.19
C TYR A 69 -6.70 8.33 -9.07
N ALA A 70 -5.84 7.31 -9.13
CA ALA A 70 -4.39 7.46 -9.05
C ALA A 70 -3.84 8.13 -10.31
N HIS A 71 -4.39 7.78 -11.48
CA HIS A 71 -3.97 8.37 -12.75
C HIS A 71 -4.20 9.89 -12.78
N ILE A 72 -5.40 10.36 -12.40
CA ILE A 72 -5.68 11.80 -12.38
C ILE A 72 -4.85 12.53 -11.32
N GLN A 73 -4.64 11.94 -10.14
CA GLN A 73 -3.78 12.52 -9.11
C GLN A 73 -2.31 12.59 -9.56
N ALA A 74 -1.82 11.59 -10.31
CA ALA A 74 -0.46 11.56 -10.82
C ALA A 74 -0.22 12.46 -12.04
N THR A 75 -1.27 13.01 -12.66
CA THR A 75 -1.16 13.75 -13.93
C THR A 75 -1.73 15.16 -13.87
N ARG A 76 -2.81 15.42 -13.13
CA ARG A 76 -3.43 16.75 -13.00
C ARG A 76 -3.90 16.99 -11.55
N PRO A 77 -3.03 16.80 -10.53
CA PRO A 77 -3.43 16.91 -9.13
C PRO A 77 -4.02 18.29 -8.80
N GLN A 78 -3.41 19.36 -9.31
CA GLN A 78 -3.88 20.73 -9.04
C GLN A 78 -5.28 20.99 -9.64
N THR A 79 -5.56 20.46 -10.84
CA THR A 79 -6.86 20.63 -11.48
C THR A 79 -7.97 19.91 -10.72
N LEU A 80 -7.73 18.65 -10.35
CA LEU A 80 -8.68 17.87 -9.53
C LEU A 80 -8.91 18.52 -8.16
N ALA A 81 -7.84 19.05 -7.56
CA ALA A 81 -7.90 19.64 -6.23
C ALA A 81 -8.88 20.81 -6.12
N TYR A 82 -9.07 21.64 -7.16
CA TYR A 82 -10.04 22.73 -7.11
C TYR A 82 -11.46 22.23 -6.84
N GLY A 83 -11.90 21.18 -7.54
CA GLY A 83 -13.22 20.59 -7.33
C GLY A 83 -13.39 19.96 -5.95
N LEU A 84 -12.38 19.22 -5.47
CA LEU A 84 -12.45 18.55 -4.17
C LEU A 84 -12.26 19.50 -2.97
N THR A 85 -11.59 20.64 -3.18
CA THR A 85 -11.37 21.65 -2.12
C THR A 85 -12.54 22.61 -1.95
N ASP A 86 -13.40 22.72 -2.97
CA ASP A 86 -14.56 23.61 -2.98
C ASP A 86 -15.87 22.88 -2.59
N SER A 87 -15.93 21.56 -2.77
CA SER A 87 -17.11 20.75 -2.47
C SER A 87 -16.85 19.70 -1.39
N PRO A 88 -17.42 19.83 -0.17
CA PRO A 88 -17.27 18.82 0.87
C PRO A 88 -17.95 17.49 0.48
N VAL A 89 -19.04 17.55 -0.29
CA VAL A 89 -19.71 16.35 -0.84
C VAL A 89 -18.82 15.69 -1.90
N GLY A 90 -18.16 16.48 -2.75
CA GLY A 90 -17.21 15.96 -3.74
C GLY A 90 -16.01 15.26 -3.09
N LEU A 91 -15.41 15.88 -2.07
CA LEU A 91 -14.34 15.26 -1.28
C LEU A 91 -14.80 13.99 -0.59
N ALA A 92 -15.96 14.04 0.08
CA ALA A 92 -16.50 12.88 0.77
C ALA A 92 -16.74 11.72 -0.20
N ALA A 93 -17.39 11.95 -1.35
CA ALA A 93 -17.61 10.93 -2.36
C ALA A 93 -16.29 10.31 -2.86
N TRP A 94 -15.28 11.15 -3.12
CA TRP A 94 -13.95 10.71 -3.58
C TRP A 94 -13.25 9.76 -2.60
N MET A 95 -13.45 9.97 -1.29
CA MET A 95 -12.83 9.16 -0.24
C MET A 95 -13.68 7.96 0.17
N ILE A 96 -15.00 8.12 0.28
CA ILE A 96 -15.95 7.06 0.68
C ILE A 96 -15.90 5.89 -0.30
N GLU A 97 -15.75 6.15 -1.59
CA GLU A 97 -15.55 5.10 -2.60
C GLU A 97 -14.42 4.15 -2.20
N LYS A 98 -13.30 4.68 -1.69
CA LYS A 98 -12.14 3.86 -1.32
C LYS A 98 -12.39 3.08 -0.03
N PHE A 99 -13.04 3.69 0.95
CA PHE A 99 -13.50 2.96 2.14
C PHE A 99 -14.44 1.81 1.78
N ARG A 100 -15.32 1.99 0.79
CA ARG A 100 -16.24 0.94 0.36
C ARG A 100 -15.52 -0.16 -0.42
N ASP A 101 -14.70 0.22 -1.40
CA ASP A 101 -14.15 -0.72 -2.36
C ASP A 101 -12.89 -1.44 -1.84
N TRP A 102 -12.18 -0.86 -0.87
CA TRP A 102 -10.90 -1.41 -0.39
C TRP A 102 -10.98 -2.05 0.99
N SER A 103 -12.14 -1.96 1.67
CA SER A 103 -12.34 -2.60 2.97
C SER A 103 -13.02 -3.95 2.88
N ASP A 104 -12.82 -4.75 3.92
CA ASP A 104 -13.55 -6.00 4.12
C ASP A 104 -14.97 -5.72 4.61
N CYS A 105 -15.84 -5.29 3.69
CA CYS A 105 -17.24 -4.96 3.95
C CYS A 105 -18.21 -5.48 2.87
N ASP A 106 -17.72 -6.28 1.92
CA ASP A 106 -18.48 -6.84 0.80
C ASP A 106 -19.28 -5.79 -0.01
N GLY A 107 -18.75 -4.56 -0.10
CA GLY A 107 -19.38 -3.45 -0.82
C GLY A 107 -20.49 -2.73 -0.06
N GLU A 108 -20.75 -3.11 1.19
CA GLU A 108 -21.74 -2.49 2.07
C GLU A 108 -21.04 -1.91 3.30
N LEU A 109 -20.90 -0.58 3.36
CA LEU A 109 -20.20 0.10 4.47
C LEU A 109 -20.80 -0.18 5.85
N ALA A 110 -22.07 -0.60 5.92
CA ALA A 110 -22.70 -1.03 7.17
C ALA A 110 -22.04 -2.29 7.77
N ASN A 111 -21.33 -3.08 6.95
CA ASN A 111 -20.60 -4.27 7.37
C ASN A 111 -19.13 -3.98 7.71
N ALA A 112 -18.66 -2.74 7.49
CA ALA A 112 -17.26 -2.39 7.74
C ALA A 112 -16.90 -2.53 9.22
N ALA A 113 -15.64 -2.89 9.50
CA ALA A 113 -15.12 -3.00 10.85
C ALA A 113 -14.84 -1.65 11.54
N PHE A 114 -15.17 -0.53 10.87
CA PHE A 114 -15.08 0.83 11.39
C PHE A 114 -16.43 1.53 11.32
N SER A 115 -16.61 2.55 12.15
CA SER A 115 -17.84 3.32 12.19
C SER A 115 -17.90 4.37 11.09
N ARG A 116 -19.11 4.87 10.83
CA ARG A 116 -19.31 6.07 10.00
C ARG A 116 -18.52 7.26 10.53
N ASP A 117 -18.41 7.40 11.86
CA ASP A 117 -17.71 8.52 12.48
C ASP A 117 -16.20 8.43 12.27
N ASP A 118 -15.60 7.23 12.28
CA ASP A 118 -14.17 7.04 11.93
C ASP A 118 -13.89 7.51 10.49
N MET A 119 -14.76 7.11 9.56
CA MET A 119 -14.66 7.52 8.16
C MET A 119 -14.83 9.03 8.01
N LEU A 120 -15.84 9.62 8.66
CA LEU A 120 -16.09 11.06 8.64
C LEU A 120 -14.98 11.85 9.34
N ALA A 121 -14.34 11.31 10.37
CA ALA A 121 -13.19 11.93 11.01
C ALA A 121 -12.01 12.04 10.04
N ASN A 122 -11.71 10.98 9.28
CA ASN A 122 -10.68 11.01 8.24
C ASN A 122 -11.02 12.01 7.13
N ILE A 123 -12.26 12.02 6.62
CA ILE A 123 -12.70 12.99 5.60
C ILE A 123 -12.61 14.42 6.14
N SER A 124 -13.03 14.64 7.39
CA SER A 124 -12.98 15.93 8.06
C SER A 124 -11.55 16.44 8.22
N LEU A 125 -10.60 15.55 8.50
CA LEU A 125 -9.18 15.91 8.55
C LEU A 125 -8.72 16.50 7.21
N TYR A 126 -9.03 15.84 6.09
CA TYR A 126 -8.70 16.37 4.75
C TYR A 126 -9.41 17.69 4.45
N TRP A 127 -10.69 17.79 4.80
CA TRP A 127 -11.52 18.98 4.57
C TRP A 127 -11.00 20.20 5.33
N PHE A 128 -10.89 20.08 6.67
CA PHE A 128 -10.53 21.21 7.53
C PHE A 128 -9.07 21.65 7.38
N THR A 129 -8.17 20.71 7.06
CA THR A 129 -6.77 21.06 6.78
C THR A 129 -6.55 21.52 5.34
N ARG A 130 -7.54 21.37 4.46
CA ARG A 130 -7.48 21.65 3.02
C ARG A 130 -6.31 20.95 2.33
N THR A 131 -5.98 19.73 2.79
CA THR A 131 -4.78 19.01 2.35
C THR A 131 -5.00 18.10 1.16
N VAL A 132 -6.23 18.02 0.62
CA VAL A 132 -6.49 17.18 -0.57
C VAL A 132 -5.55 17.56 -1.73
N ALA A 133 -5.28 18.84 -1.96
CA ALA A 133 -4.35 19.28 -2.99
C ALA A 133 -2.91 18.78 -2.74
N SER A 134 -2.43 18.93 -1.50
CA SER A 134 -1.07 18.55 -1.13
C SER A 134 -0.88 17.04 -1.06
N SER A 135 -1.88 16.27 -0.64
CA SER A 135 -1.80 14.81 -0.57
C SER A 135 -1.63 14.18 -1.95
N MET A 136 -2.37 14.69 -2.96
CA MET A 136 -2.28 14.18 -4.33
C MET A 136 -0.91 14.41 -4.98
N ARG A 137 -0.12 15.40 -4.53
CA ARG A 137 1.22 15.65 -5.08
C ARG A 137 2.14 14.44 -4.92
N LEU A 138 1.91 13.61 -3.90
CA LEU A 138 2.67 12.38 -3.72
C LEU A 138 2.51 11.42 -4.90
N TYR A 139 1.33 11.36 -5.53
CA TYR A 139 1.12 10.56 -6.75
C TYR A 139 1.91 11.11 -7.95
N TRP A 140 1.96 12.44 -8.09
CA TRP A 140 2.75 13.09 -9.14
C TRP A 140 4.24 12.77 -8.98
N GLU A 141 4.78 12.93 -7.77
CA GLU A 141 6.19 12.67 -7.48
C GLU A 141 6.55 11.19 -7.61
N THR A 142 5.70 10.29 -7.08
CA THR A 142 5.93 8.83 -7.16
C THR A 142 5.86 8.34 -8.60
N ARG A 143 5.04 8.95 -9.46
CA ARG A 143 5.05 8.64 -10.90
C ARG A 143 6.38 9.01 -11.55
N ALA A 144 7.00 10.11 -11.16
CA ALA A 144 8.31 10.52 -11.67
C ALA A 144 9.46 9.67 -11.10
N ARG A 145 9.26 9.07 -9.92
CA ARG A 145 10.24 8.24 -9.21
C ARG A 145 9.61 6.95 -8.71
N PRO A 146 9.29 6.00 -9.62
CA PRO A 146 8.69 4.74 -9.22
C PRO A 146 9.66 3.91 -8.40
N LEU A 147 9.13 3.01 -7.58
CA LEU A 147 9.88 2.07 -6.75
C LEU A 147 10.40 0.89 -7.60
N ALA A 148 11.19 1.24 -8.62
CA ALA A 148 11.81 0.30 -9.56
C ALA A 148 13.27 0.07 -9.19
N PHE A 149 13.67 -1.20 -9.11
CA PHE A 149 15.00 -1.59 -8.65
C PHE A 149 15.87 -2.06 -9.80
N ALA A 150 17.16 -1.73 -9.75
CA ALA A 150 18.14 -2.18 -10.74
C ALA A 150 18.55 -3.63 -10.49
N SER A 151 19.04 -4.31 -11.53
CA SER A 151 19.64 -5.65 -11.38
C SER A 151 20.76 -5.63 -10.34
N GLY A 152 20.82 -6.66 -9.50
CA GLY A 152 21.76 -6.75 -8.38
C GLY A 152 21.36 -5.99 -7.11
N THR A 153 20.22 -5.27 -7.10
CA THR A 153 19.71 -4.64 -5.87
C THR A 153 19.32 -5.69 -4.84
N ALA A 154 19.79 -5.51 -3.61
CA ALA A 154 19.42 -6.34 -2.46
C ALA A 154 19.13 -5.47 -1.24
N ILE A 155 17.99 -5.71 -0.60
CA ILE A 155 17.63 -5.12 0.69
C ILE A 155 17.70 -6.23 1.73
N ASN A 156 18.66 -6.10 2.65
CA ASN A 156 18.90 -7.08 3.72
C ASN A 156 18.30 -6.66 5.07
N VAL A 157 17.56 -5.55 5.11
CA VAL A 157 16.79 -5.16 6.30
C VAL A 157 15.71 -6.22 6.54
N PRO A 158 15.56 -6.76 7.76
CA PRO A 158 14.52 -7.74 8.07
C PRO A 158 13.14 -7.25 7.66
N LEU A 159 12.39 -8.08 6.94
CA LEU A 159 11.04 -7.78 6.47
C LEU A 159 10.01 -8.73 7.08
N ALA A 160 8.91 -8.15 7.55
CA ALA A 160 7.66 -8.84 7.82
C ALA A 160 6.55 -8.33 6.90
N VAL A 161 5.68 -9.23 6.45
CA VAL A 161 4.51 -8.87 5.64
C VAL A 161 3.25 -9.50 6.22
N ALA A 162 2.24 -8.68 6.50
CA ALA A 162 0.89 -9.10 6.86
C ALA A 162 -0.02 -9.04 5.63
N LEU A 163 -0.65 -10.16 5.29
CA LEU A 163 -1.50 -10.33 4.11
C LEU A 163 -2.97 -10.30 4.53
N PHE A 164 -3.63 -9.17 4.33
CA PHE A 164 -5.07 -9.03 4.55
C PHE A 164 -5.85 -9.57 3.34
N PRO A 165 -6.90 -10.40 3.54
CA PRO A 165 -7.51 -11.15 2.44
C PRO A 165 -8.29 -10.28 1.44
N LYS A 166 -8.76 -9.10 1.85
CA LYS A 166 -9.45 -8.13 0.98
C LYS A 166 -8.55 -6.96 0.57
N GLU A 167 -7.24 -7.08 0.78
CA GLU A 167 -6.28 -6.10 0.28
C GLU A 167 -6.30 -6.03 -1.26
N LEU A 168 -5.87 -4.89 -1.79
CA LEU A 168 -5.56 -4.69 -3.20
C LEU A 168 -4.57 -5.76 -3.71
N PRO A 169 -4.39 -5.96 -5.04
CA PRO A 169 -3.52 -7.01 -5.55
C PRO A 169 -2.13 -7.02 -4.91
N MET A 170 -1.86 -8.05 -4.11
CA MET A 170 -0.58 -8.27 -3.44
C MET A 170 0.28 -9.24 -4.27
N PRO A 171 1.58 -8.96 -4.42
CA PRO A 171 2.51 -9.88 -5.07
C PRO A 171 2.71 -11.16 -4.25
N PRO A 172 3.07 -12.28 -4.91
CA PRO A 172 3.55 -13.45 -4.21
C PRO A 172 4.89 -13.16 -3.51
N ARG A 173 5.25 -14.00 -2.53
CA ARG A 173 6.51 -13.88 -1.79
C ARG A 173 7.72 -13.91 -2.72
N SER A 174 7.70 -14.75 -3.76
CA SER A 174 8.75 -14.88 -4.77
C SER A 174 9.10 -13.55 -5.45
N TRP A 175 8.10 -12.72 -5.75
CA TRP A 175 8.29 -11.40 -6.35
C TRP A 175 9.05 -10.44 -5.41
N VAL A 176 8.73 -10.48 -4.12
CA VAL A 176 9.36 -9.62 -3.10
C VAL A 176 10.79 -10.08 -2.82
N GLU A 177 11.02 -11.40 -2.82
CA GLU A 177 12.34 -12.04 -2.60
C GLU A 177 13.37 -11.67 -3.68
N ARG A 178 12.94 -11.20 -4.85
CA ARG A 178 13.83 -10.66 -5.89
C ARG A 178 14.67 -9.49 -5.37
N VAL A 179 14.14 -8.68 -4.44
CA VAL A 179 14.84 -7.51 -3.87
C VAL A 179 15.10 -7.68 -2.37
N PHE A 180 14.10 -8.05 -1.57
CA PHE A 180 14.27 -8.28 -0.13
C PHE A 180 14.83 -9.68 0.14
N LYS A 181 15.97 -9.77 0.81
CA LYS A 181 16.66 -11.06 1.03
C LYS A 181 16.43 -11.67 2.41
N ASP A 182 15.93 -10.88 3.36
CA ASP A 182 15.65 -11.33 4.73
C ASP A 182 14.16 -11.16 5.06
N ILE A 183 13.30 -12.02 4.48
CA ILE A 183 11.86 -12.06 4.80
C ILE A 183 11.64 -13.04 5.95
N ARG A 184 11.46 -12.51 7.16
CA ARG A 184 11.33 -13.29 8.41
C ARG A 184 9.90 -13.70 8.72
N GLN A 185 8.91 -12.93 8.26
CA GLN A 185 7.51 -13.17 8.55
C GLN A 185 6.64 -12.88 7.31
N TRP A 186 5.70 -13.77 7.03
CA TRP A 186 4.78 -13.68 5.89
C TRP A 186 3.44 -14.27 6.31
N THR A 187 2.62 -13.45 6.96
CA THR A 187 1.46 -13.90 7.73
C THR A 187 0.16 -13.68 6.96
N ALA A 188 -0.62 -14.74 6.74
CA ALA A 188 -1.98 -14.62 6.23
C ALA A 188 -2.96 -14.25 7.34
N MET A 189 -3.67 -13.14 7.19
CA MET A 189 -4.69 -12.68 8.15
C MET A 189 -6.05 -13.31 7.83
N PRO A 190 -6.87 -13.61 8.85
CA PRO A 190 -8.17 -14.25 8.66
C PRO A 190 -9.25 -13.32 8.08
N ARG A 191 -9.09 -12.00 8.19
CA ARG A 191 -10.05 -10.97 7.75
C ARG A 191 -9.39 -9.59 7.67
N GLY A 192 -10.08 -8.63 7.07
CA GLY A 192 -9.65 -7.25 6.88
C GLY A 192 -9.21 -6.94 5.45
N GLY A 193 -9.30 -5.65 5.09
CA GLY A 193 -8.87 -5.10 3.81
C GLY A 193 -7.70 -4.13 3.94
N HIS A 194 -7.71 -3.11 3.08
CA HIS A 194 -6.63 -2.16 2.89
C HIS A 194 -6.32 -1.31 4.13
N PHE A 195 -7.36 -0.94 4.90
CA PHE A 195 -7.20 -0.10 6.08
C PHE A 195 -6.91 -0.97 7.31
N ALA A 196 -5.89 -1.84 7.23
CA ALA A 196 -5.57 -2.88 8.21
C ALA A 196 -5.62 -2.43 9.68
N ALA A 197 -5.01 -1.28 10.00
CA ALA A 197 -4.98 -0.75 11.37
C ALA A 197 -6.34 -0.27 11.86
N LEU A 198 -7.18 0.24 10.94
CA LEU A 198 -8.53 0.71 11.23
C LEU A 198 -9.52 -0.46 11.31
N GLU A 199 -9.41 -1.42 10.41
CA GLU A 199 -10.33 -2.57 10.32
C GLU A 199 -10.01 -3.64 11.35
N GLN A 200 -8.72 -3.95 11.56
CA GLN A 200 -8.28 -5.07 12.39
C GLN A 200 -7.06 -4.68 13.26
N PRO A 201 -7.21 -3.69 14.15
CA PRO A 201 -6.09 -3.16 14.94
C PRO A 201 -5.36 -4.24 15.75
N ALA A 202 -6.10 -5.17 16.35
CA ALA A 202 -5.52 -6.24 17.16
C ALA A 202 -4.69 -7.23 16.32
N LEU A 203 -5.16 -7.59 15.12
CA LEU A 203 -4.43 -8.51 14.24
C LEU A 203 -3.12 -7.88 13.77
N LEU A 204 -3.17 -6.62 13.30
CA LEU A 204 -1.98 -5.91 12.86
C LEU A 204 -0.97 -5.71 14.00
N ALA A 205 -1.45 -5.28 15.18
CA ALA A 205 -0.59 -5.05 16.34
C ALA A 205 0.08 -6.33 16.85
N GLN A 206 -0.64 -7.46 16.87
CA GLN A 206 -0.09 -8.75 17.27
C GLN A 206 1.02 -9.19 16.29
N ASP A 207 0.77 -9.09 14.99
CA ASP A 207 1.74 -9.45 13.95
C ASP A 207 3.00 -8.58 14.00
N LEU A 208 2.84 -7.26 14.17
CA LEU A 208 3.94 -6.31 14.34
C LEU A 208 4.75 -6.60 15.61
N THR A 209 4.09 -6.90 16.72
CA THR A 209 4.76 -7.16 18.00
C THR A 209 5.50 -8.49 17.97
N ALA A 210 4.92 -9.52 17.34
CA ALA A 210 5.59 -10.80 17.13
C ALA A 210 6.85 -10.63 16.28
N PHE A 211 6.78 -9.85 15.20
CA PHE A 211 7.94 -9.51 14.38
C PHE A 211 9.00 -8.78 15.19
N ALA A 212 8.61 -7.72 15.91
CA ALA A 212 9.53 -6.93 16.72
C ALA A 212 10.22 -7.76 17.81
N GLY A 213 9.51 -8.70 18.44
CA GLY A 213 10.07 -9.60 19.44
C GLY A 213 11.08 -10.61 18.91
N GLY A 214 11.13 -10.83 17.59
CA GLY A 214 12.10 -11.71 16.91
C GLY A 214 13.28 -10.98 16.29
N LEU A 215 13.43 -9.66 16.54
CA LEU A 215 14.56 -8.87 16.07
C LEU A 215 15.60 -8.72 17.19
N ASP A 216 16.87 -8.87 16.81
CA ASP A 216 18.00 -8.58 17.70
C ASP A 216 18.27 -7.08 17.65
N PHE A 217 18.21 -6.39 18.79
CA PHE A 217 18.52 -4.96 18.95
C PHE A 217 19.77 -4.76 19.79
#